data_AF-A0A929YHW3-F1
#
_entry.id   AF-A0A929YHW3-F1
#
_cell.length_a   1.000
_cell.length_b   1.000
_cell.length_c   1.000
_cell.angle_alpha   90.00
_cell.angle_beta   90.00
_cell.angle_gamma   90.00
#
_symmetry.space_group_name_H-M   'P 1'
#
loop_
_entity.id
_entity.type
_entity.pdbx_description
1 polymer ?
#
loop_
_entity_poly.entity_id
_entity_poly.type
_entity_poly.pdbx_seq_one_letter_code
_entity_poly.pdbx_strand_id
1 'polypeptide(L)'
;MGIINTLLLIGFAGIVCSGIAVSTYLIGTEGTKRWIVYPIFCIVCFAIFLFFKHSMIPKLLPWRNAYLIISYYVPLVCSLSALIAIPKKSLKALMEHVLPAISIFAIFGVLLVLF
;
A
#
# COMPACT_ATOMS: atom_id res chain seq x y z
N MET A 1 -12.02 14.22 -22.95
CA MET A 1 -11.72 13.98 -21.52
C MET A 1 -10.93 15.19 -20.99
N GLY A 2 -11.35 15.81 -19.88
CA GLY A 2 -10.67 17.01 -19.35
C GLY A 2 -9.36 16.71 -18.62
N ILE A 3 -8.51 17.72 -18.40
CA ILE A 3 -7.18 17.63 -17.75
C ILE A 3 -7.23 16.88 -16.41
N ILE A 4 -8.25 17.14 -15.59
CA ILE A 4 -8.46 16.47 -14.30
C ILE A 4 -8.59 14.95 -14.46
N ASN A 5 -9.28 14.48 -15.50
CA ASN A 5 -9.47 13.06 -15.80
C ASN A 5 -8.14 12.37 -16.13
N THR A 6 -7.30 13.05 -16.91
CA THR A 6 -5.97 12.56 -17.27
C THR A 6 -5.05 12.49 -16.04
N LEU A 7 -5.06 13.51 -15.18
CA LEU A 7 -4.29 13.51 -13.93
C LEU A 7 -4.72 12.37 -12.99
N LEU A 8 -6.03 12.11 -12.87
CA LEU A 8 -6.55 11.00 -12.09
C LEU A 8 -6.18 9.64 -12.70
N LEU A 9 -6.16 9.51 -14.02
CA LEU A 9 -5.70 8.28 -14.65
C LEU A 9 -4.21 8.03 -14.36
N ILE A 10 -3.38 9.07 -14.44
CA ILE A 10 -1.94 8.99 -14.11
C ILE A 10 -1.75 8.58 -12.65
N GLY A 11 -2.49 9.19 -11.72
CA GLY A 11 -2.43 8.83 -10.30
C GLY A 11 -2.85 7.38 -10.05
N PHE A 12 -3.90 6.91 -10.72
CA PHE A 12 -4.37 5.53 -10.63
C PHE A 12 -3.28 4.55 -11.10
N ALA A 13 -2.72 4.78 -12.30
CA ALA A 13 -1.64 3.96 -12.83
C ALA A 13 -0.41 4.00 -11.93
N GLY A 14 -0.09 5.17 -11.37
CA GLY A 14 0.99 5.36 -10.41
C GLY A 14 0.85 4.45 -9.18
N ILE A 15 -0.34 4.40 -8.56
CA ILE A 15 -0.58 3.51 -7.40
C ILE A 15 -0.31 2.06 -7.76
N VAL A 16 -0.82 1.60 -8.91
CA VAL A 16 -0.64 0.21 -9.37
C VAL A 16 0.83 -0.10 -9.62
N CYS A 17 1.52 0.72 -10.43
CA CYS A 17 2.92 0.53 -10.76
C CYS A 17 3.82 0.60 -9.52
N SER A 18 3.58 1.55 -8.62
CA SER A 18 4.29 1.64 -7.34
C SER A 18 4.02 0.43 -6.45
N GLY A 19 2.80 -0.09 -6.40
CA GLY A 19 2.48 -1.30 -5.66
C GLY A 19 3.26 -2.52 -6.15
N ILE A 20 3.34 -2.70 -7.48
CA ILE A 20 4.15 -3.74 -8.10
C ILE A 20 5.63 -3.55 -7.73
N ALA A 21 6.15 -2.34 -7.89
CA ALA A 21 7.55 -2.03 -7.59
C ALA A 21 7.90 -2.31 -6.12
N VAL A 22 7.05 -1.88 -5.17
CA VAL A 22 7.23 -2.12 -3.73
C VAL A 22 7.19 -3.60 -3.41
N SER A 23 6.26 -4.35 -4.01
CA SER A 23 6.16 -5.81 -3.82
C SER A 23 7.41 -6.51 -4.33
N THR A 24 7.90 -6.15 -5.53
CA THR A 24 9.14 -6.72 -6.09
C THR A 24 10.37 -6.34 -5.26
N TYR A 25 10.42 -5.11 -4.74
CA TYR A 25 11.54 -4.64 -3.92
C TYR A 25 11.60 -5.35 -2.57
N LEU A 26 10.43 -5.58 -1.94
CA LEU A 26 10.31 -6.33 -0.69
C LEU A 26 10.82 -7.76 -0.84
N ILE A 27 10.50 -8.44 -1.93
CA ILE A 27 10.88 -9.84 -2.13
C ILE A 27 12.32 -9.97 -2.65
N GLY A 28 12.72 -9.13 -3.61
CA GLY A 28 13.93 -9.32 -4.42
C GLY A 28 15.21 -8.66 -3.89
N THR A 29 15.17 -7.89 -2.79
CA THR A 29 16.34 -7.15 -2.30
C THR A 29 16.73 -7.59 -0.89
N GLU A 30 18.01 -7.82 -0.62
CA GLU A 30 18.50 -8.30 0.69
C GLU A 30 18.81 -7.19 1.72
N GLY A 31 18.28 -5.97 1.55
CA GLY A 31 18.55 -4.82 2.43
C GLY A 31 17.48 -4.58 3.50
N THR A 32 17.87 -4.04 4.66
CA THR A 32 16.93 -3.64 5.74
C THR A 32 16.06 -2.43 5.36
N LYS A 33 16.53 -1.58 4.43
CA LYS A 33 15.79 -0.40 3.95
C LYS A 33 14.45 -0.74 3.28
N ARG A 34 14.29 -1.96 2.76
CA ARG A 34 13.02 -2.41 2.14
C ARG A 34 11.83 -2.36 3.09
N TRP A 35 12.09 -2.57 4.37
CA TRP A 35 11.05 -2.58 5.40
C TRP A 35 10.49 -1.19 5.74
N ILE A 36 11.19 -0.11 5.36
CA ILE A 36 10.71 1.28 5.54
C ILE A 36 9.89 1.74 4.35
N VAL A 37 10.21 1.27 3.14
CA VAL A 37 9.50 1.66 1.91
C VAL A 37 8.05 1.18 1.93
N TYR A 38 7.81 -0.03 2.43
CA TYR A 38 6.47 -0.60 2.57
C TYR A 38 5.49 0.25 3.41
N PRO A 39 5.79 0.59 4.69
CA PRO A 39 4.87 1.37 5.49
C PRO A 39 4.64 2.78 4.94
N ILE A 40 5.67 3.41 4.35
CA ILE A 40 5.50 4.71 3.68
C ILE A 40 4.50 4.60 2.54
N PHE A 41 4.64 3.58 1.68
CA PHE A 41 3.72 3.35 0.57
C PHE A 41 2.28 3.11 1.05
N CYS A 42 2.10 2.30 2.10
CA CYS A 42 0.78 2.05 2.68
C CYS A 42 0.13 3.31 3.27
N ILE A 43 0.90 4.17 3.96
CA ILE A 43 0.41 5.45 4.49
C ILE A 43 -0.09 6.35 3.35
N VAL A 44 0.65 6.44 2.25
CA VAL A 44 0.22 7.21 1.07
C VAL A 44 -1.08 6.66 0.50
N CYS A 45 -1.19 5.33 0.36
CA CYS A 45 -2.42 4.70 -0.12
C CYS A 45 -3.61 4.97 0.82
N PHE A 46 -3.41 4.92 2.13
CA PHE A 46 -4.45 5.24 3.11
C PHE A 46 -4.89 6.70 3.06
N ALA A 47 -3.95 7.64 2.90
CA ALA A 47 -4.29 9.05 2.73
C ALA A 47 -5.17 9.27 1.48
N ILE A 48 -4.83 8.61 0.37
CA ILE A 48 -5.62 8.64 -0.86
C ILE A 48 -7.00 8.02 -0.64
N PHE A 49 -7.06 6.85 0.01
CA PHE A 49 -8.32 6.17 0.34
C PHE A 49 -9.24 7.09 1.15
N LEU A 50 -8.72 7.67 2.24
CA LEU A 50 -9.48 8.58 3.10
C LEU A 50 -9.94 9.83 2.35
N PHE A 51 -9.09 10.40 1.50
CA PHE A 51 -9.43 11.54 0.66
C PHE A 51 -10.63 11.21 -0.24
N PHE A 52 -10.61 10.10 -0.98
CA PHE A 52 -11.73 9.71 -1.85
C PHE A 52 -12.96 9.20 -1.08
N LYS A 53 -12.78 8.65 0.13
CA LYS A 53 -13.89 8.20 0.99
C LYS A 53 -14.73 9.39 1.45
N HIS A 54 -14.08 10.49 1.85
CA HIS A 54 -14.73 11.67 2.43
C HIS A 54 -14.98 12.80 1.43
N SER A 55 -14.36 12.80 0.25
CA SER A 55 -14.58 13.83 -0.76
C SER A 55 -15.95 13.67 -1.43
N MET A 56 -16.85 14.63 -1.20
CA MET A 56 -18.14 14.76 -1.92
C MET A 56 -18.02 15.72 -3.11
N ILE A 57 -17.01 15.53 -3.97
CA ILE A 57 -16.83 16.35 -5.18
C ILE A 57 -17.54 15.66 -6.36
N PRO A 58 -18.63 16.21 -6.91
CA PRO A 58 -19.42 15.57 -7.97
C PRO A 58 -18.62 15.26 -9.23
N LYS A 59 -17.58 16.05 -9.52
CA LYS A 59 -16.69 15.87 -10.69
C LYS A 59 -15.74 14.66 -10.57
N LEU A 60 -15.52 14.15 -9.36
CA LEU A 60 -14.62 13.01 -9.09
C LEU A 60 -15.37 11.67 -8.93
N LEU A 61 -16.71 11.69 -8.93
CA LEU A 61 -17.54 10.50 -8.75
C LEU A 61 -17.14 9.28 -9.60
N PRO A 62 -16.84 9.40 -10.91
CA PRO A 62 -16.53 8.21 -11.72
C PRO A 62 -15.19 7.55 -11.34
N TRP A 63 -14.24 8.31 -10.79
CA TRP A 63 -12.94 7.78 -10.34
C TRP A 63 -12.94 7.37 -8.88
N ARG A 64 -13.85 7.92 -8.07
CA ARG A 64 -13.91 7.66 -6.62
C ARG A 64 -13.89 6.18 -6.30
N ASN A 65 -14.75 5.38 -6.92
CA ASN A 65 -14.83 3.95 -6.62
C ASN A 65 -13.55 3.22 -7.06
N ALA A 66 -12.99 3.55 -8.22
CA ALA A 66 -11.74 2.97 -8.69
C ALA A 66 -10.58 3.28 -7.74
N TYR A 67 -10.51 4.53 -7.25
CA TYR A 67 -9.50 4.95 -6.28
C TYR A 67 -9.68 4.24 -4.93
N LEU A 68 -10.90 4.16 -4.39
CA LEU A 68 -11.18 3.42 -3.15
C LEU A 68 -10.77 1.96 -3.24
N ILE A 69 -11.08 1.30 -4.36
CA ILE A 69 -10.70 -0.09 -4.60
C ILE A 69 -9.17 -0.19 -4.67
N ILE A 70 -8.52 0.60 -5.53
CA ILE A 70 -7.09 0.41 -5.79
C ILE A 70 -6.22 0.79 -4.59
N SER A 71 -6.55 1.87 -3.88
CA SER A 71 -5.82 2.31 -2.71
C SER A 71 -6.06 1.42 -1.48
N TYR A 72 -6.98 0.47 -1.56
CA TYR A 72 -7.19 -0.58 -0.56
C TYR A 72 -6.49 -1.89 -0.96
N TYR A 73 -6.78 -2.40 -2.16
CA TYR A 73 -6.30 -3.71 -2.59
C TYR A 73 -4.81 -3.73 -2.87
N VAL A 74 -4.23 -2.65 -3.39
CA VAL A 74 -2.79 -2.59 -3.65
C VAL A 74 -1.97 -2.69 -2.35
N PRO A 75 -2.21 -1.88 -1.30
CA PRO A 75 -1.50 -2.08 -0.04
C PRO A 75 -1.78 -3.44 0.58
N LEU A 76 -2.99 -4.01 0.47
CA LEU A 76 -3.29 -5.37 0.93
C LEU A 76 -2.38 -6.43 0.28
N VAL A 77 -2.22 -6.38 -1.05
CA VAL A 77 -1.32 -7.29 -1.78
C VAL A 77 0.14 -7.07 -1.38
N CYS A 78 0.56 -5.82 -1.19
CA CYS A 78 1.89 -5.50 -0.65
C CYS A 78 2.07 -6.08 0.76
N SER A 79 1.06 -6.02 1.63
CA SER A 79 1.11 -6.57 2.99
C SER A 79 1.25 -8.09 2.99
N LEU A 80 0.53 -8.78 2.10
CA LEU A 80 0.68 -10.23 1.89
C LEU A 80 2.09 -10.58 1.40
N SER A 81 2.62 -9.82 0.44
CA SER A 81 3.98 -9.98 -0.07
C SER A 81 5.03 -9.77 1.04
N ALA A 82 4.82 -8.76 1.89
CA ALA A 82 5.68 -8.47 3.03
C ALA A 82 5.68 -9.63 4.04
N LEU A 83 4.53 -10.23 4.35
CA LEU A 83 4.42 -11.42 5.21
C LEU A 83 5.20 -12.63 4.68
N ILE A 84 5.24 -12.80 3.35
CA ILE A 84 6.03 -13.87 2.71
C ILE A 84 7.52 -13.56 2.81
N ALA A 85 7.91 -12.29 2.66
CA ALA A 85 9.29 -11.84 2.68
C ALA A 85 9.93 -11.81 4.08
N ILE A 86 9.15 -11.81 5.18
CA ILE A 86 9.71 -11.87 6.54
C ILE A 86 10.51 -13.17 6.68
N PRO A 87 11.79 -13.12 7.12
CA PRO A 87 12.58 -14.33 7.31
C PRO A 87 12.00 -15.18 8.46
N LYS A 88 11.47 -16.36 8.11
CA LYS A 88 10.84 -17.31 9.05
C LYS A 88 11.82 -18.34 9.64
N LYS A 89 13.09 -18.31 9.21
CA LYS A 89 14.04 -19.42 9.43
C LYS A 89 14.62 -19.51 10.85
N SER A 90 14.57 -18.45 11.67
CA SER A 90 15.00 -18.53 13.08
C SER A 90 14.36 -17.46 13.95
N LEU A 91 14.18 -17.77 15.24
CA LEU A 91 13.64 -16.86 16.27
C LEU A 91 14.53 -15.62 16.45
N LYS A 92 15.85 -15.77 16.24
CA LYS A 92 16.83 -14.69 16.25
C LYS A 92 16.64 -13.73 15.07
N ALA A 93 16.41 -14.26 13.86
CA ALA A 93 16.08 -13.44 12.69
C ALA A 93 14.74 -12.72 12.84
N LEU A 94 13.76 -13.35 13.51
CA LEU A 94 12.49 -12.69 13.82
C LEU A 94 12.69 -11.54 14.82
N MET A 95 13.51 -11.73 15.87
CA MET A 95 13.88 -10.66 16.82
C MET A 95 14.54 -9.45 16.13
N GLU A 96 15.40 -9.70 15.15
CA GLU A 96 16.06 -8.64 14.36
C GLU A 96 15.08 -7.91 13.42
N HIS A 97 13.92 -8.51 13.12
CA HIS A 97 12.88 -7.97 12.24
C HIS A 97 11.53 -7.72 12.94
N VAL A 98 11.52 -7.54 14.26
CA VAL A 98 10.32 -7.23 15.06
C VAL A 98 9.61 -5.97 14.57
N LEU A 99 10.37 -4.90 14.29
CA LEU A 99 9.80 -3.61 13.89
C LEU A 99 9.11 -3.70 12.52
N PRO A 100 9.70 -4.33 11.48
CA PRO A 100 8.99 -4.71 10.27
C PRO A 100 7.72 -5.53 10.51
N ALA A 101 7.78 -6.57 11.36
CA ALA A 101 6.62 -7.42 11.64
C ALA A 101 5.47 -6.62 12.26
N ILE A 102 5.74 -5.78 13.27
CA ILE A 102 4.76 -4.90 13.89
C ILE A 102 4.12 -3.98 12.85
N SER A 103 4.92 -3.39 11.95
CA SER A 103 4.39 -2.51 10.91
C SER A 103 3.41 -3.22 9.97
N ILE A 104 3.69 -4.48 9.63
CA ILE A 104 2.82 -5.28 8.76
C ILE A 104 1.50 -5.59 9.47
N PHE A 105 1.54 -6.04 10.72
CA PHE A 105 0.33 -6.30 11.50
C PHE A 105 -0.50 -5.04 11.75
N ALA A 106 0.14 -3.90 12.03
CA ALA A 106 -0.55 -2.63 12.20
C ALA A 106 -1.28 -2.22 10.91
N ILE A 107 -0.62 -2.35 9.76
CA ILE A 107 -1.22 -2.03 8.45
C ILE A 107 -2.38 -2.98 8.11
N PHE A 108 -2.25 -4.28 8.41
CA PHE A 108 -3.36 -5.24 8.29
C PHE A 108 -4.54 -4.85 9.18
N GLY A 109 -4.28 -4.45 10.42
CA GLY A 109 -5.32 -3.98 11.34
C GLY A 109 -6.06 -2.76 10.78
N VAL A 110 -5.33 -1.78 10.24
CA VAL A 110 -5.94 -0.60 9.59
C VAL A 110 -6.76 -1.02 8.37
N LEU A 111 -6.25 -1.91 7.51
CA LEU A 111 -7.00 -2.43 6.36
C LEU A 111 -8.29 -3.15 6.78
N LEU A 112 -8.30 -3.86 7.91
CA LEU A 112 -9.51 -4.51 8.41
C LEU A 112 -10.56 -3.50 8.91
N VAL A 113 -10.14 -2.39 9.51
CA VAL A 113 -11.06 -1.34 10.02
C VAL A 113 -11.60 -0.45 8.89
N LEU A 114 -10.86 -0.32 7.79
CA LEU A 114 -11.27 0.53 6.66
C LEU A 114 -12.34 -0.11 5.76
N PHE A 115 -12.45 -1.44 5.77
CA PHE A 115 -13.45 -2.25 5.05
C PHE A 115 -14.80 -2.25 5.77
#